data_AF-A0A957A4N4-F1
#
_entry.id   AF-A0A957A4N4-F1
#
_cell.length_a   1.000
_cell.length_b   1.000
_cell.length_c   1.000
_cell.angle_alpha   90.00
_cell.angle_beta   90.00
_cell.angle_gamma   90.00
#
_symmetry.space_group_name_H-M   'P 1'
#
loop_
_entity.id
_entity.type
_entity.pdbx_description
1 polymer ?
#
loop_
_entity_poly.entity_id
_entity_poly.type
_entity_poly.pdbx_seq_one_letter_code
_entity_poly.pdbx_strand_id
1 'polypeptide(L)'
;MSVATDDIPAEEPRATARPVVVGASRPEEARRLLSIAGPVARARGAEVVLAYAPEAPPDVDAEVIDDRELIPDRMSARVTVNRYRHSDESAFRAAAVEHDASLLIIEWRDPPQDGAGTAEERAAQRRASKRAERLFLDPPCEAWLVHGSLGGREIRSVLLVPANGLPQAGTLRAARDLRGSEGRVVALDVHSKEVVEPGPGLVQRLDDELGHDRYEVRSARSKSRERAALEELGRHAYDLLLAEAPAEGVVPWLAAPEVPAEIIERVDVPTVIVNRPQARAVVAFRRWWDRIYQWTESLDDEQRIRVYSDLRRSARVDRDFLTLTVISTAIAALGLLLNSAAVIIGAMLVAPFMSPLIALGLAIVYGDPRFMRVAVTAIIRGTLLAYPIGILLGVLVPQIDLGGEVLARTEPSGLDLIVALLSGAAGAYAYARRDLSAALPGVAIAAALVPPLAASAIALGSAEYTAAAGAALLYVMNVTTISAAAAVIFLWFGFRPEGQRLGRMRAFFRGFAVIIVLIAAVTAAVVVLGNRDRSVAQLERSVADVVEGWLPEGDSLDDIEVQDASGDLSIRVRIESSTLRVSDDAAALAALLADDLDRPVSVDLVVIPVVRGAAATPTPEPAQGP
;
A
#
# COMPACT_ATOMS: atom_id res chain seq x y z
N MET A 1 -45.06 65.31 -4.33
CA MET A 1 -45.58 64.19 -5.14
C MET A 1 -44.55 63.86 -6.20
N SER A 2 -43.88 62.73 -6.02
CA SER A 2 -42.97 62.11 -6.98
C SER A 2 -43.81 61.39 -8.05
N VAL A 3 -43.42 61.49 -9.32
CA VAL A 3 -43.84 60.53 -10.35
C VAL A 3 -42.58 60.06 -11.05
N ALA A 4 -42.25 58.80 -10.77
CA ALA A 4 -41.19 58.01 -11.38
C ALA A 4 -41.61 57.60 -12.80
N THR A 5 -40.60 57.46 -13.66
CA THR A 5 -40.69 56.94 -15.03
C THR A 5 -40.46 55.43 -14.98
N ASP A 6 -41.33 54.69 -15.67
CA ASP A 6 -41.39 53.23 -15.72
C ASP A 6 -40.19 52.58 -16.45
N ASP A 7 -39.94 51.36 -15.98
CA ASP A 7 -38.88 50.42 -16.30
C ASP A 7 -38.81 49.93 -17.75
N ILE A 8 -37.59 49.88 -18.27
CA ILE A 8 -37.18 48.93 -19.32
C ILE A 8 -36.59 47.72 -18.60
N PRO A 9 -37.09 46.47 -18.80
CA PRO A 9 -36.51 45.32 -18.14
C PRO A 9 -35.11 45.03 -18.71
N ALA A 10 -34.11 45.09 -17.85
CA ALA A 10 -32.75 44.67 -18.13
C ALA A 10 -32.73 43.17 -18.47
N GLU A 11 -32.13 42.81 -19.61
CA GLU A 11 -31.77 41.43 -19.94
C GLU A 11 -30.94 40.82 -18.80
N GLU A 12 -31.38 39.70 -18.25
CA GLU A 12 -30.59 38.87 -17.34
C GLU A 12 -29.30 38.40 -18.04
N PRO A 13 -28.10 38.57 -17.44
CA PRO A 13 -26.88 38.07 -18.04
C PRO A 13 -26.87 36.53 -17.96
N ARG A 14 -26.85 35.88 -19.14
CA ARG A 14 -26.59 34.44 -19.30
C ARG A 14 -25.41 34.02 -18.42
N ALA A 15 -25.61 32.98 -17.59
CA ALA A 15 -24.56 32.38 -16.77
C ALA A 15 -23.31 32.11 -17.61
N THR A 16 -22.25 32.88 -17.37
CA THR A 16 -20.96 32.76 -18.04
C THR A 16 -20.28 31.47 -17.58
N ALA A 17 -19.59 30.78 -18.48
CA ALA A 17 -18.82 29.59 -18.10
C ALA A 17 -17.76 29.97 -17.06
N ARG A 18 -17.42 29.04 -16.16
CA ARG A 18 -16.43 29.24 -15.08
C ARG A 18 -15.15 29.90 -15.62
N PRO A 19 -14.66 30.99 -14.99
CA PRO A 19 -13.62 31.84 -15.56
C PRO A 19 -12.26 31.14 -15.66
N VAL A 20 -11.41 31.66 -16.54
CA VAL A 20 -9.99 31.30 -16.65
C VAL A 20 -9.19 32.32 -15.84
N VAL A 21 -8.46 31.87 -14.83
CA VAL A 21 -7.60 32.72 -14.01
C VAL A 21 -6.17 32.70 -14.56
N VAL A 22 -5.57 33.88 -14.70
CA VAL A 22 -4.17 34.06 -15.09
C VAL A 22 -3.41 34.67 -13.91
N GLY A 23 -2.44 33.94 -13.36
CA GLY A 23 -1.56 34.45 -12.31
C GLY A 23 -0.30 35.06 -12.91
N ALA A 24 -0.06 36.35 -12.68
CA ALA A 24 1.12 37.03 -13.18
C ALA A 24 1.68 38.02 -12.16
N SER A 25 3.01 38.14 -12.12
CA SER A 25 3.70 39.08 -11.23
C SER A 25 4.43 40.20 -11.97
N ARG A 26 4.51 40.14 -13.30
CA ARG A 26 5.13 41.15 -14.17
C ARG A 26 4.19 41.54 -15.31
N PRO A 27 4.22 42.78 -15.82
CA PRO A 27 3.36 43.21 -16.93
C PRO A 27 3.58 42.39 -18.21
N GLU A 28 4.84 42.08 -18.53
CA GLU A 28 5.15 41.26 -19.72
C GLU A 28 4.65 39.82 -19.58
N GLU A 29 4.77 39.24 -18.39
CA GLU A 29 4.25 37.92 -18.05
C GLU A 29 2.72 37.91 -18.19
N ALA A 30 2.04 38.94 -17.67
CA ALA A 30 0.59 39.09 -17.82
C ALA A 30 0.18 39.12 -19.30
N ARG A 31 0.83 39.94 -20.13
CA ARG A 31 0.55 40.02 -21.58
C ARG A 31 0.78 38.69 -22.29
N ARG A 32 1.90 38.00 -21.98
CA ARG A 32 2.21 36.68 -22.56
C ARG A 32 1.14 35.65 -22.20
N LEU A 33 0.80 35.51 -20.93
CA LEU A 33 -0.19 34.54 -20.49
C LEU A 33 -1.61 34.88 -20.98
N LEU A 34 -1.99 36.16 -21.04
CA LEU A 34 -3.27 36.59 -21.58
C LEU A 34 -3.43 36.27 -23.07
N SER A 35 -2.34 36.29 -23.84
CA SER A 35 -2.36 35.88 -25.25
C SER A 35 -2.76 34.42 -25.45
N ILE A 36 -2.55 33.58 -24.42
CA ILE A 36 -2.93 32.16 -24.38
C ILE A 36 -4.33 32.00 -23.79
N ALA A 37 -4.60 32.71 -22.70
CA ALA A 37 -5.88 32.64 -22.00
C ALA A 37 -7.05 33.13 -22.86
N GLY A 38 -6.84 34.13 -23.71
CA GLY A 38 -7.90 34.73 -24.53
C GLY A 38 -8.56 33.73 -25.50
N PRO A 39 -7.81 33.06 -26.40
CA PRO A 39 -8.36 32.01 -27.27
C PRO A 39 -9.06 30.89 -26.51
N VAL A 40 -8.49 30.45 -25.38
CA VAL A 40 -9.06 29.40 -24.52
C VAL A 40 -10.37 29.84 -23.90
N ALA A 41 -10.42 31.04 -23.35
CA ALA A 41 -11.62 31.62 -22.75
C ALA A 41 -12.72 31.80 -23.80
N ARG A 42 -12.37 32.27 -25.01
CA ARG A 42 -13.31 32.36 -26.14
C ARG A 42 -13.86 30.98 -26.52
N ALA A 43 -13.00 29.96 -26.66
CA ALA A 43 -13.42 28.60 -26.99
C ALA A 43 -14.35 28.00 -25.93
N ARG A 44 -14.18 28.41 -24.66
CA ARG A 44 -14.99 27.96 -23.52
C ARG A 44 -16.21 28.84 -23.22
N GLY A 45 -16.36 29.99 -23.88
CA GLY A 45 -17.37 31.00 -23.51
C GLY A 45 -17.19 31.55 -22.08
N ALA A 46 -15.95 31.59 -21.60
CA ALA A 46 -15.57 32.02 -20.26
C ALA A 46 -14.96 33.43 -20.27
N GLU A 47 -14.97 34.08 -19.12
CA GLU A 47 -14.23 35.34 -18.89
C GLU A 47 -12.81 35.05 -18.42
N VAL A 48 -11.91 36.02 -18.57
CA VAL A 48 -10.53 35.92 -18.07
C VAL A 48 -10.38 36.81 -16.84
N VAL A 49 -9.86 36.26 -15.74
CA VAL A 49 -9.52 37.01 -14.54
C VAL A 49 -8.00 37.05 -14.39
N LEU A 50 -7.40 38.23 -14.53
CA LEU A 50 -5.98 38.44 -14.29
C LEU A 50 -5.75 38.68 -12.80
N ALA A 51 -5.19 37.69 -12.09
CA ALA A 51 -4.69 37.84 -10.74
C ALA A 51 -3.27 38.42 -10.80
N TYR A 52 -3.16 39.74 -10.70
CA TYR A 52 -1.88 40.46 -10.76
C TYR A 52 -1.31 40.68 -9.36
N ALA A 53 -0.11 40.15 -9.11
CA ALA A 53 0.55 40.22 -7.81
C ALA A 53 2.02 40.66 -7.99
N PRO A 54 2.34 41.96 -7.88
CA PRO A 54 3.67 42.48 -8.21
C PRO A 54 4.77 41.97 -7.27
N GLU A 55 5.96 41.76 -7.83
CA GLU A 55 7.20 41.46 -7.09
C GLU A 55 7.82 42.73 -6.52
N ALA A 56 7.10 43.41 -5.62
CA ALA A 56 7.67 44.50 -4.84
C ALA A 56 8.22 43.99 -3.50
N PRO A 57 9.36 44.54 -3.01
CA PRO A 57 9.75 44.38 -1.61
C PRO A 57 8.61 44.85 -0.68
N PRO A 58 8.42 44.23 0.49
CA PRO A 58 7.31 44.55 1.39
C PRO A 58 7.22 46.02 1.85
N ASP A 59 8.32 46.77 1.72
CA ASP A 59 8.45 48.18 2.16
C ASP A 59 8.32 49.21 1.01
N VAL A 60 8.04 48.78 -0.22
CA VAL A 60 7.85 49.68 -1.37
C VAL A 60 6.39 49.59 -1.82
N ASP A 61 5.68 50.73 -1.78
CA ASP A 61 4.37 50.83 -2.42
C ASP A 61 4.53 50.53 -3.91
N ALA A 62 3.98 49.40 -4.34
CA ALA A 62 4.04 49.00 -5.75
C ALA A 62 3.39 50.11 -6.60
N GLU A 63 4.14 50.61 -7.57
CA GLU A 63 3.67 51.62 -8.52
C GLU A 63 2.35 51.15 -9.16
N VAL A 64 1.34 52.02 -9.19
CA VAL A 64 0.01 51.68 -9.74
C VAL A 64 0.11 51.67 -11.26
N ILE A 65 0.51 50.52 -11.80
CA ILE A 65 0.55 50.25 -13.25
C ILE A 65 -0.87 50.35 -13.81
N ASP A 66 -1.07 50.95 -14.99
CA ASP A 66 -2.38 51.02 -15.67
C ASP A 66 -2.77 49.62 -16.19
N ASP A 67 -4.05 49.24 -16.12
CA ASP A 67 -4.55 47.96 -16.67
C ASP A 67 -4.26 47.84 -18.18
N ARG A 68 -4.16 48.96 -18.91
CA ARG A 68 -3.73 49.00 -20.31
C ARG A 68 -2.30 48.50 -20.52
N GLU A 69 -1.46 48.57 -19.50
CA GLU A 69 -0.10 48.03 -19.54
C GLU A 69 -0.06 46.52 -19.30
N LEU A 70 -1.11 45.95 -18.69
CA LEU A 70 -1.21 44.53 -18.38
C LEU A 70 -1.92 43.75 -19.49
N ILE A 71 -2.89 44.37 -20.16
CA ILE A 71 -3.74 43.72 -21.16
C ILE A 71 -3.13 43.93 -22.57
N PRO A 72 -3.03 42.89 -23.42
CA PRO A 72 -2.61 43.04 -24.81
C PRO A 72 -3.59 43.89 -25.63
N ASP A 73 -3.08 44.68 -26.58
CA ASP A 73 -3.90 45.54 -27.47
C ASP A 73 -5.00 44.77 -28.23
N ARG A 74 -4.75 43.49 -28.54
CA ARG A 74 -5.69 42.59 -29.20
C ARG A 74 -6.07 41.47 -28.26
N MET A 75 -7.14 41.67 -27.49
CA MET A 75 -7.68 40.65 -26.59
C MET A 75 -8.96 40.02 -27.14
N SER A 76 -9.02 38.69 -27.06
CA SER A 76 -10.08 37.87 -27.66
C SER A 76 -11.27 37.58 -26.74
N ALA A 77 -11.16 37.96 -25.46
CA ALA A 77 -12.14 37.74 -24.39
C ALA A 77 -12.17 38.94 -23.41
N ARG A 78 -13.22 39.02 -22.58
CA ARG A 78 -13.31 40.03 -21.50
C ARG A 78 -12.28 39.70 -20.42
N VAL A 79 -11.54 40.72 -19.97
CA VAL A 79 -10.51 40.59 -18.91
C VAL A 79 -10.90 41.45 -17.72
N THR A 80 -10.92 40.84 -16.53
CA THR A 80 -11.06 41.52 -15.24
C THR A 80 -9.73 41.46 -14.51
N VAL A 81 -9.22 42.61 -14.04
CA VAL A 81 -7.93 42.67 -13.34
C VAL A 81 -8.15 42.73 -11.82
N ASN A 82 -7.65 41.72 -11.11
CA ASN A 82 -7.66 41.63 -9.65
C ASN A 82 -6.24 41.80 -9.12
N ARG A 83 -6.01 42.82 -8.28
CA ARG A 83 -4.69 43.13 -7.73
C ARG A 83 -4.51 42.56 -6.33
N TYR A 84 -3.42 41.84 -6.12
CA TYR A 84 -3.06 41.24 -4.84
C TYR A 84 -1.80 41.90 -4.28
N ARG A 85 -1.73 42.02 -2.94
CA ARG A 85 -0.65 42.75 -2.25
C ARG A 85 0.69 41.99 -2.24
N HIS A 86 0.67 40.67 -2.39
CA HIS A 86 1.86 39.83 -2.29
C HIS A 86 1.94 38.82 -3.45
N SER A 87 3.12 38.71 -4.06
CA SER A 87 3.44 37.76 -5.15
C SER A 87 3.65 36.32 -4.67
N ASP A 88 2.71 35.76 -3.90
CA ASP A 88 2.84 34.40 -3.41
C ASP A 88 1.85 33.40 -4.03
N GLU A 89 2.16 32.12 -3.82
CA GLU A 89 1.30 31.00 -4.19
C GLU A 89 -0.14 31.17 -3.66
N SER A 90 -0.30 31.84 -2.51
CA SER A 90 -1.58 32.02 -1.85
C SER A 90 -2.47 33.01 -2.60
N ALA A 91 -1.91 34.06 -3.21
CA ALA A 91 -2.66 35.04 -3.99
C ALA A 91 -3.33 34.42 -5.23
N PHE A 92 -2.55 33.72 -6.06
CA PHE A 92 -3.09 33.07 -7.26
C PHE A 92 -4.04 31.93 -6.92
N ARG A 93 -3.74 31.17 -5.85
CA ARG A 93 -4.65 30.15 -5.33
C ARG A 93 -5.96 30.76 -4.83
N ALA A 94 -5.89 31.86 -4.07
CA ALA A 94 -7.05 32.56 -3.55
C ALA A 94 -7.93 33.06 -4.70
N ALA A 95 -7.33 33.69 -5.72
CA ALA A 95 -8.05 34.11 -6.92
C ALA A 95 -8.77 32.95 -7.62
N ALA A 96 -8.10 31.82 -7.80
CA ALA A 96 -8.70 30.64 -8.42
C ALA A 96 -9.87 30.06 -7.61
N VAL A 97 -9.81 30.13 -6.28
CA VAL A 97 -10.88 29.64 -5.38
C VAL A 97 -12.03 30.64 -5.29
N GLU A 98 -11.73 31.94 -5.16
CA GLU A 98 -12.70 33.03 -5.04
C GLU A 98 -13.61 33.12 -6.27
N HIS A 99 -13.03 32.97 -7.47
CA HIS A 99 -13.75 33.05 -8.74
C HIS A 99 -14.27 31.70 -9.25
N ASP A 100 -14.14 30.63 -8.45
CA ASP A 100 -14.41 29.24 -8.85
C ASP A 100 -13.85 28.92 -10.25
N ALA A 101 -12.57 29.19 -10.45
CA ALA A 101 -11.94 29.12 -11.77
C ALA A 101 -11.99 27.71 -12.37
N SER A 102 -12.24 27.60 -13.68
CA SER A 102 -12.14 26.32 -14.39
C SER A 102 -10.70 25.93 -14.74
N LEU A 103 -9.83 26.94 -14.86
CA LEU A 103 -8.44 26.82 -15.26
C LEU A 103 -7.61 27.93 -14.62
N LEU A 104 -6.43 27.57 -14.12
CA LEU A 104 -5.39 28.47 -13.64
C LEU A 104 -4.17 28.41 -14.57
N ILE A 105 -3.74 29.53 -15.14
CA ILE A 105 -2.57 29.63 -16.03
C ILE A 105 -1.48 30.42 -15.33
N ILE A 106 -0.27 29.86 -15.27
CA ILE A 106 0.92 30.48 -14.66
C ILE A 106 2.17 30.26 -15.53
N GLU A 107 3.15 31.17 -15.45
CA GLU A 107 4.41 31.09 -16.21
C GLU A 107 5.44 30.21 -15.47
N TRP A 108 6.15 29.35 -16.20
CA TRP A 108 7.37 28.71 -15.72
C TRP A 108 8.51 29.71 -15.75
N ARG A 109 9.24 29.76 -14.64
CA ARG A 109 10.42 30.62 -14.53
C ARG A 109 11.67 29.79 -14.43
N ASP A 110 12.54 29.96 -15.42
CA ASP A 110 13.82 29.28 -15.44
C ASP A 110 14.62 29.60 -14.16
N PRO A 111 15.24 28.59 -13.54
CA PRO A 111 16.16 28.83 -12.44
C PRO A 111 17.29 29.75 -12.92
N PRO A 112 17.82 30.64 -12.04
CA PRO A 112 18.85 31.58 -12.45
C PRO A 112 20.11 30.85 -12.91
N GLN A 113 20.63 31.22 -14.08
CA GLN A 113 21.90 30.72 -14.60
C GLN A 113 23.08 31.26 -13.78
N ASP A 114 24.14 30.46 -13.69
CA ASP A 114 25.35 30.85 -12.97
C ASP A 114 26.04 32.04 -13.66
N GLY A 115 26.16 33.16 -12.94
CA GLY A 115 26.84 34.39 -13.41
C GLY A 115 25.93 35.56 -13.79
N ALA A 116 24.61 35.37 -13.82
CA ALA A 116 23.65 36.46 -14.12
C ALA A 116 23.09 37.12 -12.85
N GLY A 117 23.15 38.44 -12.78
CA GLY A 117 22.52 39.26 -11.72
C GLY A 117 23.18 39.21 -10.33
N THR A 118 22.65 40.03 -9.43
CA THR A 118 23.08 40.07 -8.02
C THR A 118 22.67 38.79 -7.28
N ALA A 119 23.31 38.50 -6.14
CA ALA A 119 22.95 37.33 -5.33
C ALA A 119 21.49 37.37 -4.83
N GLU A 120 20.98 38.58 -4.60
CA GLU A 120 19.62 38.84 -4.13
C GLU A 120 18.59 38.59 -5.24
N GLU A 121 18.85 39.07 -6.45
CA GLU A 121 18.02 38.78 -7.64
C GLU A 121 17.93 37.27 -7.92
N ARG A 122 19.05 36.55 -7.83
CA ARG A 122 19.07 35.08 -7.98
C ARG A 122 18.27 34.38 -6.90
N ALA A 123 18.33 34.85 -5.65
CA ALA A 123 17.53 34.28 -4.56
C ALA A 123 16.03 34.55 -4.75
N ALA A 124 15.65 35.74 -5.22
CA ALA A 124 14.28 36.09 -5.55
C ALA A 124 13.73 35.25 -6.70
N GLN A 125 14.50 35.07 -7.77
CA GLN A 125 14.13 34.21 -8.91
C GLN A 125 13.93 32.75 -8.48
N ARG A 126 14.85 32.19 -7.69
CA ARG A 126 14.70 30.81 -7.14
C ARG A 126 13.44 30.67 -6.29
N ARG A 127 13.10 31.67 -5.47
CA ARG A 127 11.87 31.66 -4.66
C ARG A 127 10.63 31.73 -5.55
N ALA A 128 10.65 32.54 -6.61
CA ALA A 128 9.55 32.63 -7.56
C ALA A 128 9.33 31.31 -8.32
N SER A 129 10.39 30.70 -8.87
CA SER A 129 10.30 29.39 -9.56
C SER A 129 9.72 28.31 -8.64
N LYS A 130 10.23 28.19 -7.40
CA LYS A 130 9.71 27.21 -6.42
C LYS A 130 8.24 27.45 -6.03
N ARG A 131 7.78 28.71 -6.02
CA ARG A 131 6.38 29.06 -5.72
C ARG A 131 5.45 28.67 -6.86
N ALA A 132 5.82 28.97 -8.10
CA ALA A 132 5.06 28.57 -9.29
C ALA A 132 4.97 27.04 -9.40
N GLU A 133 6.08 26.35 -9.16
CA GLU A 133 6.15 24.89 -9.14
C GLU A 133 5.22 24.30 -8.06
N ARG A 134 5.26 24.77 -6.82
CA ARG A 134 4.37 24.29 -5.75
C ARG A 134 2.89 24.48 -6.06
N LEU A 135 2.52 25.65 -6.57
CA LEU A 135 1.15 25.95 -6.99
C LEU A 135 0.70 25.00 -8.11
N PHE A 136 1.56 24.78 -9.09
CA PHE A 136 1.29 23.88 -10.21
C PHE A 136 1.11 22.44 -9.75
N LEU A 137 1.93 21.96 -8.80
CA LEU A 137 1.92 20.58 -8.32
C LEU A 137 0.74 20.25 -7.39
N ASP A 138 0.12 21.25 -6.77
CA ASP A 138 -1.07 21.11 -5.92
C ASP A 138 -2.13 22.19 -6.25
N PRO A 139 -2.70 22.19 -7.46
CA PRO A 139 -3.53 23.30 -7.91
C PRO A 139 -4.96 23.19 -7.36
N PRO A 140 -5.67 24.32 -7.15
CA PRO A 140 -7.07 24.31 -6.71
C PRO A 140 -8.05 23.85 -7.81
N CYS A 141 -7.67 24.00 -9.08
CA CYS A 141 -8.41 23.60 -10.27
C CYS A 141 -7.44 23.05 -11.33
N GLU A 142 -7.88 22.81 -12.58
CA GLU A 142 -6.94 22.47 -13.66
C GLU A 142 -5.89 23.59 -13.78
N ALA A 143 -4.61 23.25 -13.83
CA ALA A 143 -3.53 24.23 -13.89
C ALA A 143 -2.65 24.00 -15.11
N TRP A 144 -2.31 25.08 -15.82
CA TRP A 144 -1.38 25.07 -16.93
C TRP A 144 -0.14 25.86 -16.55
N LEU A 145 1.00 25.21 -16.69
CA LEU A 145 2.31 25.82 -16.56
C LEU A 145 2.85 26.09 -17.96
N VAL A 146 3.08 27.36 -18.28
CA VAL A 146 3.45 27.81 -19.61
C VAL A 146 4.92 28.21 -19.65
N HIS A 147 5.66 27.73 -20.63
CA HIS A 147 7.02 28.18 -20.94
C HIS A 147 7.10 28.69 -22.38
N GLY A 148 7.79 29.81 -22.60
CA GLY A 148 7.90 30.46 -23.91
C GLY A 148 6.68 31.32 -24.29
N SER A 149 6.77 31.99 -25.45
CA SER A 149 5.73 32.91 -25.95
C SER A 149 5.11 32.37 -27.23
N LEU A 150 3.77 32.33 -27.30
CA LEU A 150 3.02 31.88 -28.48
C LEU A 150 2.87 32.98 -29.57
N GLY A 151 3.34 34.21 -29.30
CA GLY A 151 3.55 35.24 -30.33
C GLY A 151 2.30 35.68 -31.12
N GLY A 152 1.09 35.45 -30.62
CA GLY A 152 -0.17 35.82 -31.28
C GLY A 152 -0.43 35.13 -32.63
N ARG A 153 0.36 34.10 -32.97
CA ARG A 153 0.20 33.30 -34.20
C ARG A 153 -0.87 32.23 -34.00
N GLU A 154 -1.54 31.88 -35.09
CA GLU A 154 -2.50 30.77 -35.07
C GLU A 154 -1.75 29.44 -34.98
N ILE A 155 -2.09 28.61 -33.99
CA ILE A 155 -1.43 27.32 -33.72
C ILE A 155 -1.99 26.27 -34.68
N ARG A 156 -1.16 25.79 -35.61
CA ARG A 156 -1.54 24.81 -36.64
C ARG A 156 -1.02 23.42 -36.35
N SER A 157 0.11 23.28 -35.67
CA SER A 157 0.68 21.98 -35.28
C SER A 157 0.96 21.90 -33.78
N VAL A 158 0.33 20.95 -33.10
CA VAL A 158 0.52 20.69 -31.66
C VAL A 158 1.14 19.32 -31.47
N LEU A 159 2.29 19.23 -30.81
CA LEU A 159 2.85 17.96 -30.35
C LEU A 159 2.29 17.65 -28.96
N LEU A 160 1.57 16.53 -28.81
CA LEU A 160 0.99 16.06 -27.56
C LEU A 160 1.85 14.93 -26.99
N VAL A 161 2.39 15.12 -25.79
CA VAL A 161 3.19 14.12 -25.06
C VAL A 161 2.41 13.66 -23.83
N PRO A 162 1.70 12.51 -23.90
CA PRO A 162 0.94 11.99 -22.77
C PRO A 162 1.86 11.47 -21.66
N ALA A 163 1.46 11.62 -20.39
CA ALA A 163 2.24 11.10 -19.28
C ALA A 163 2.30 9.56 -19.32
N ASN A 164 1.17 8.87 -19.44
CA ASN A 164 1.12 7.42 -19.25
C ASN A 164 0.73 6.67 -20.54
N GLY A 165 1.12 7.20 -21.71
CA GLY A 165 0.75 6.66 -23.03
C GLY A 165 -0.71 6.90 -23.42
N LEU A 166 -1.56 7.29 -22.46
CA LEU A 166 -2.92 7.75 -22.70
C LEU A 166 -3.05 9.20 -22.22
N PRO A 167 -3.47 10.14 -23.09
CA PRO A 167 -3.67 11.51 -22.69
C PRO A 167 -4.87 11.62 -21.75
N GLN A 168 -4.75 12.54 -20.79
CA GLN A 168 -5.80 12.95 -19.89
C GLN A 168 -6.78 13.86 -20.64
N ALA A 169 -8.05 13.85 -20.23
CA ALA A 169 -9.07 14.71 -20.82
C ALA A 169 -8.71 16.21 -20.71
N GLY A 170 -7.87 16.62 -19.76
CA GLY A 170 -7.50 18.03 -19.56
C GLY A 170 -6.58 18.48 -20.68
N THR A 171 -5.60 17.64 -20.98
CA THR A 171 -4.65 17.79 -22.07
C THR A 171 -5.33 17.70 -23.42
N LEU A 172 -6.30 16.79 -23.61
CA LEU A 172 -7.09 16.75 -24.85
C LEU A 172 -7.93 18.02 -25.04
N ARG A 173 -8.54 18.53 -23.96
CA ARG A 173 -9.23 19.83 -23.99
C ARG A 173 -8.26 20.97 -24.28
N ALA A 174 -7.08 20.99 -23.66
CA ALA A 174 -6.05 22.00 -23.94
C ALA A 174 -5.61 21.96 -25.42
N ALA A 175 -5.37 20.77 -25.96
CA ALA A 175 -5.05 20.57 -27.36
C ALA A 175 -6.17 21.10 -28.26
N ARG A 176 -7.43 20.83 -27.92
CA ARG A 176 -8.60 21.30 -28.68
C ARG A 176 -8.79 22.82 -28.60
N ASP A 177 -8.61 23.39 -27.41
CA ASP A 177 -8.86 24.82 -27.13
C ASP A 177 -7.76 25.72 -27.70
N LEU A 178 -6.51 25.23 -27.75
CA LEU A 178 -5.35 25.96 -28.29
C LEU A 178 -5.16 25.77 -29.78
N ARG A 179 -5.47 24.59 -30.32
CA ARG A 179 -5.37 24.31 -31.75
C ARG A 179 -6.39 25.15 -32.52
N GLY A 180 -5.92 25.86 -33.53
CA GLY A 180 -6.78 26.62 -34.43
C GLY A 180 -7.83 25.74 -35.14
N SER A 181 -8.80 26.39 -35.79
CA SER A 181 -9.90 25.70 -36.47
C SER A 181 -9.44 24.75 -37.57
N GLU A 182 -8.23 24.91 -38.13
CA GLU A 182 -7.61 24.01 -39.12
C GLU A 182 -6.38 23.26 -38.59
N GLY A 183 -6.00 23.47 -37.33
CA GLY A 183 -4.80 22.83 -36.77
C GLY A 183 -4.96 21.32 -36.58
N ARG A 184 -3.82 20.62 -36.50
CA ARG A 184 -3.69 19.18 -36.27
C ARG A 184 -2.91 18.90 -34.98
N VAL A 185 -3.30 17.84 -34.28
CA VAL A 185 -2.61 17.35 -33.07
C VAL A 185 -1.80 16.10 -33.43
N VAL A 186 -0.50 16.09 -33.14
CA VAL A 186 0.33 14.90 -33.27
C VAL A 186 0.55 14.32 -31.89
N ALA A 187 -0.03 13.15 -31.61
CA ALA A 187 0.12 12.44 -30.35
C ALA A 187 1.33 11.50 -30.40
N LEU A 188 2.27 11.68 -29.48
CA LEU A 188 3.47 10.86 -29.38
C LEU A 188 3.20 9.61 -28.52
N ASP A 189 3.31 8.43 -29.11
CA ASP A 189 3.15 7.14 -28.44
C ASP A 189 4.54 6.51 -28.20
N VAL A 190 5.01 6.55 -26.95
CA VAL A 190 6.39 6.18 -26.60
C VAL A 190 6.47 4.74 -26.10
N HIS A 191 7.26 3.92 -26.78
CA HIS A 191 7.44 2.50 -26.45
C HIS A 191 8.91 2.15 -26.21
N SER A 192 9.15 1.24 -25.25
CA SER A 192 10.49 0.69 -25.00
C SER A 192 10.92 -0.40 -25.99
N LYS A 193 9.98 -0.91 -26.80
CA LYS A 193 10.19 -1.95 -27.81
C LYS A 193 9.61 -1.49 -29.15
N GLU A 194 10.05 -2.12 -30.24
CA GLU A 194 9.44 -1.95 -31.56
C GLU A 194 7.98 -2.38 -31.49
N VAL A 195 7.11 -1.39 -31.57
CA VAL A 195 5.66 -1.54 -31.72
C VAL A 195 5.31 -0.75 -32.98
N VAL A 196 4.62 -1.41 -33.91
CA VAL A 196 4.32 -0.87 -35.24
C VAL A 196 2.99 -0.12 -35.25
N GLU A 197 2.09 -0.41 -34.31
CA GLU A 197 0.75 0.17 -34.25
C GLU A 197 0.45 0.87 -32.92
N PRO A 198 -0.28 2.00 -32.94
CA PRO A 198 -0.77 2.67 -31.74
C PRO A 198 -1.59 1.75 -30.84
N GLY A 199 -1.52 1.97 -29.52
CA GLY A 199 -2.42 1.28 -28.59
C GLY A 199 -3.90 1.61 -28.90
N PRO A 200 -4.82 0.63 -28.96
CA PRO A 200 -6.22 0.88 -29.35
C PRO A 200 -6.96 1.85 -28.42
N GLY A 201 -6.59 1.89 -27.14
CA GLY A 201 -7.16 2.85 -26.18
C GLY A 201 -6.72 4.30 -26.39
N LEU A 202 -5.56 4.52 -27.02
CA LEU A 202 -5.07 5.88 -27.36
C LEU A 202 -5.88 6.44 -28.53
N VAL A 203 -6.01 5.63 -29.59
CA VAL A 203 -6.79 5.97 -30.80
C VAL A 203 -8.24 6.29 -30.42
N GLN A 204 -8.89 5.42 -29.64
CA GLN A 204 -10.27 5.62 -29.21
C GLN A 204 -10.47 6.95 -28.47
N ARG A 205 -9.57 7.30 -27.53
CA ARG A 205 -9.67 8.58 -26.81
C ARG A 205 -9.46 9.80 -27.69
N LEU A 206 -8.54 9.70 -28.65
CA LEU A 206 -8.28 10.79 -29.59
C LEU A 206 -9.47 10.98 -30.54
N ASP A 207 -10.08 9.89 -31.01
CA ASP A 207 -11.31 9.93 -31.80
C ASP A 207 -12.47 10.59 -31.04
N ASP A 208 -12.69 10.18 -29.78
CA ASP A 208 -13.80 10.68 -28.95
C ASP A 208 -13.71 12.20 -28.69
N GLU A 209 -12.50 12.75 -28.49
CA GLU A 209 -12.30 14.13 -28.04
C GLU A 209 -11.87 15.11 -29.15
N LEU A 210 -11.09 14.65 -30.14
CA LEU A 210 -10.54 15.50 -31.20
C LEU A 210 -11.20 15.25 -32.56
N GLY A 211 -11.74 14.06 -32.80
CA GLY A 211 -12.26 13.61 -34.09
C GLY A 211 -11.18 13.03 -35.01
N HIS A 212 -11.55 12.02 -35.80
CA HIS A 212 -10.63 11.16 -36.58
C HIS A 212 -9.67 11.91 -37.51
N ASP A 213 -10.11 12.97 -38.19
CA ASP A 213 -9.31 13.71 -39.16
C ASP A 213 -8.42 14.82 -38.54
N ARG A 214 -8.45 14.95 -37.22
CA ARG A 214 -7.86 16.09 -36.49
C ARG A 214 -6.61 15.74 -35.70
N TYR A 215 -6.20 14.47 -35.71
CA TYR A 215 -4.97 14.03 -35.08
C TYR A 215 -4.17 13.04 -35.94
N GLU A 216 -2.92 12.86 -35.57
CA GLU A 216 -1.99 11.85 -36.09
C GLU A 216 -1.29 11.22 -34.89
N VAL A 217 -1.11 9.90 -34.89
CA VAL A 217 -0.31 9.23 -33.84
C VAL A 217 1.05 8.87 -34.41
N ARG A 218 2.11 9.22 -33.69
CA ARG A 218 3.48 8.82 -34.04
C ARG A 218 4.07 7.97 -32.95
N SER A 219 4.54 6.79 -33.32
CA SER A 219 5.19 5.87 -32.38
C SER A 219 6.69 6.14 -32.33
N ALA A 220 7.24 6.35 -31.12
CA ALA A 220 8.66 6.58 -30.91
C ALA A 220 9.27 5.51 -29.99
N ARG A 221 10.45 5.02 -30.35
CA ARG A 221 11.20 4.05 -29.55
C ARG A 221 12.17 4.77 -28.61
N SER A 222 11.85 4.82 -27.33
CA SER A 222 12.74 5.42 -26.33
C SER A 222 12.57 4.78 -24.95
N LYS A 223 13.59 4.94 -24.09
CA LYS A 223 13.52 4.59 -22.67
C LYS A 223 12.86 5.68 -21.82
N SER A 224 12.81 6.92 -22.33
CA SER A 224 12.25 8.10 -21.67
C SER A 224 11.34 8.87 -22.64
N ARG A 225 10.25 9.44 -22.12
CA ARG A 225 9.27 10.22 -22.89
C ARG A 225 9.85 11.57 -23.30
N GLU A 226 10.57 12.19 -22.37
CA GLU A 226 11.26 13.46 -22.51
C GLU A 226 12.26 13.37 -23.66
N ARG A 227 13.06 12.29 -23.68
CA ARG A 227 13.99 12.02 -24.77
C ARG A 227 13.30 11.75 -26.10
N ALA A 228 12.18 11.03 -26.11
CA ALA A 228 11.40 10.81 -27.32
C ALA A 228 10.81 12.12 -27.88
N ALA A 229 10.31 12.98 -27.01
CA ALA A 229 9.77 14.29 -27.37
C ALA A 229 10.88 15.18 -27.97
N LEU A 230 12.05 15.22 -27.36
CA LEU A 230 13.22 15.96 -27.87
C LEU A 230 13.67 15.45 -29.25
N GLU A 231 13.70 14.13 -29.46
CA GLU A 231 14.04 13.54 -30.76
C GLU A 231 13.01 13.88 -31.85
N GLU A 232 11.72 13.92 -31.50
CA GLU A 232 10.64 14.28 -32.43
C GLU A 232 10.68 15.77 -32.80
N LEU A 233 10.89 16.65 -31.81
CA LEU A 233 11.07 18.08 -32.01
C LEU A 233 12.32 18.41 -32.85
N GLY A 234 13.37 17.58 -32.77
CA GLY A 234 14.55 17.71 -33.63
C GLY A 234 14.31 17.31 -35.09
N ARG A 235 13.25 16.55 -35.39
CA ARG A 235 12.93 16.06 -36.75
C ARG A 235 11.84 16.86 -37.44
N HIS A 236 10.91 17.43 -36.66
CA HIS A 236 9.72 18.10 -37.18
C HIS A 236 9.43 19.40 -36.43
N ALA A 237 8.95 20.41 -37.16
CA ALA A 237 8.57 21.69 -36.58
C ALA A 237 7.14 21.65 -36.04
N TYR A 238 6.97 22.07 -34.79
CA TYR A 238 5.69 22.21 -34.11
C TYR A 238 5.52 23.63 -33.58
N ASP A 239 4.30 24.16 -33.60
CA ASP A 239 4.00 25.49 -33.06
C ASP A 239 3.86 25.49 -31.53
N LEU A 240 3.44 24.36 -30.96
CA LEU A 240 3.21 24.18 -29.53
C LEU A 240 3.56 22.75 -29.10
N LEU A 241 4.27 22.63 -27.97
CA LEU A 241 4.41 21.39 -27.23
C LEU A 241 3.40 21.37 -26.07
N LEU A 242 2.58 20.33 -26.02
CA LEU A 242 1.63 20.08 -24.95
C LEU A 242 2.06 18.83 -24.20
N ALA A 243 2.52 19.01 -22.96
CA ALA A 243 2.96 17.93 -22.10
C ALA A 243 2.03 17.78 -20.89
N GLU A 244 2.04 16.60 -20.30
CA GLU A 244 1.36 16.34 -19.04
C GLU A 244 2.38 16.35 -17.91
N ALA A 245 2.00 16.90 -16.75
CA ALA A 245 2.77 16.66 -15.54
C ALA A 245 2.78 15.14 -15.26
N PRO A 246 3.93 14.45 -15.30
CA PRO A 246 4.00 13.04 -15.00
C PRO A 246 3.54 12.80 -13.56
N ALA A 247 2.34 12.25 -13.38
CA ALA A 247 2.02 11.53 -12.16
C ALA A 247 2.82 10.22 -12.21
N GLU A 248 4.05 10.22 -11.69
CA GLU A 248 4.87 9.01 -11.63
C GLU A 248 4.31 8.00 -10.63
N GLY A 249 3.28 7.27 -11.06
CA GLY A 249 2.73 6.15 -10.30
C GLY A 249 1.25 5.93 -10.54
N VAL A 250 0.88 4.67 -10.49
CA VAL A 250 -0.46 4.13 -10.75
C VAL A 250 -1.37 4.29 -9.52
N VAL A 251 -0.75 4.60 -8.40
CA VAL A 251 -1.36 4.81 -7.10
C VAL A 251 -1.33 6.31 -6.85
N PRO A 252 -2.49 7.02 -6.86
CA PRO A 252 -2.53 8.49 -6.82
C PRO A 252 -1.76 9.13 -5.67
N TRP A 253 -1.55 8.41 -4.56
CA TRP A 253 -0.79 8.90 -3.39
C TRP A 253 0.70 8.57 -3.39
N LEU A 254 1.19 7.69 -4.28
CA LEU A 254 2.62 7.36 -4.39
C LEU A 254 3.32 8.15 -5.50
N ALA A 255 2.55 8.79 -6.39
CA ALA A 255 3.04 9.56 -7.51
C ALA A 255 3.08 11.06 -7.17
N ALA A 256 4.27 11.64 -6.95
CA ALA A 256 4.38 13.08 -7.03
C ALA A 256 4.22 13.47 -8.52
N PRO A 257 3.31 14.40 -8.86
CA PRO A 257 3.47 15.09 -10.12
C PRO A 257 4.81 15.81 -10.06
N GLU A 258 5.63 15.63 -11.08
CA GLU A 258 6.86 16.39 -11.25
C GLU A 258 6.69 17.33 -12.44
N VAL A 259 7.43 18.44 -12.44
CA VAL A 259 7.55 19.24 -13.64
C VAL A 259 8.59 18.57 -14.53
N PRO A 260 8.30 18.24 -15.80
CA PRO A 260 9.27 17.67 -16.72
C PRO A 260 10.30 18.74 -17.15
N ALA A 261 11.16 19.14 -16.21
CA ALA A 261 12.12 20.21 -16.36
C ALA A 261 13.08 19.96 -17.54
N GLU A 262 13.44 18.69 -17.81
CA GLU A 262 14.29 18.32 -18.95
C GLU A 262 13.67 18.70 -20.30
N ILE A 263 12.33 18.68 -20.41
CA ILE A 263 11.63 19.16 -21.60
C ILE A 263 11.68 20.68 -21.65
N ILE A 264 11.37 21.36 -20.54
CA ILE A 264 11.30 22.82 -20.51
C ILE A 264 12.66 23.46 -20.81
N GLU A 265 13.73 22.98 -20.18
CA GLU A 265 15.06 23.59 -20.26
C GLU A 265 15.76 23.37 -21.62
N ARG A 266 15.28 22.44 -22.44
CA ARG A 266 15.95 22.03 -23.70
C ARG A 266 15.13 22.32 -24.95
N VAL A 267 13.90 22.82 -24.81
CA VAL A 267 12.97 23.01 -25.92
C VAL A 267 12.75 24.50 -26.18
N ASP A 268 13.09 24.94 -27.39
CA ASP A 268 12.85 26.31 -27.86
C ASP A 268 11.40 26.55 -28.33
N VAL A 269 10.56 25.51 -28.32
CA VAL A 269 9.14 25.58 -28.71
C VAL A 269 8.29 25.97 -27.49
N PRO A 270 7.30 26.86 -27.64
CA PRO A 270 6.37 27.17 -26.56
C PRO A 270 5.76 25.88 -26.00
N THR A 271 5.81 25.73 -24.68
CA THR A 271 5.42 24.50 -23.98
C THR A 271 4.34 24.79 -22.96
N VAL A 272 3.26 24.01 -22.99
CA VAL A 272 2.19 24.05 -22.00
C VAL A 272 2.15 22.70 -21.29
N ILE A 273 2.26 22.73 -19.97
CA ILE A 273 2.22 21.54 -19.14
C ILE A 273 0.92 21.55 -18.36
N VAL A 274 0.11 20.51 -18.53
CA VAL A 274 -1.20 20.41 -17.90
C VAL A 274 -1.10 19.55 -16.63
N ASN A 275 -1.60 20.09 -15.52
CA ASN A 275 -1.83 19.35 -14.28
C ASN A 275 -3.28 19.51 -13.83
N ARG A 276 -3.78 18.53 -13.06
CA ARG A 276 -5.14 18.52 -12.54
C ARG A 276 -5.15 18.38 -11.01
N PRO A 277 -6.19 18.92 -10.35
CA PRO A 277 -6.31 18.83 -8.91
C PRO A 277 -6.54 17.36 -8.52
N GLN A 278 -5.75 16.86 -7.56
CA GLN A 278 -5.96 15.54 -6.98
C GLN A 278 -7.02 15.62 -5.87
N ALA A 279 -7.69 14.51 -5.57
CA ALA A 279 -8.69 14.49 -4.49
C ALA A 279 -8.06 14.92 -3.15
N ARG A 280 -8.75 15.77 -2.38
CA ARG A 280 -8.22 16.32 -1.11
C ARG A 280 -7.74 15.25 -0.13
N ALA A 281 -8.42 14.10 -0.07
CA ALA A 281 -8.02 12.95 0.74
C ALA A 281 -6.66 12.37 0.31
N VAL A 282 -6.39 12.32 -1.00
CA VAL A 282 -5.12 11.85 -1.57
C VAL A 282 -3.98 12.82 -1.21
N VAL A 283 -4.21 14.12 -1.30
CA VAL A 283 -3.20 15.14 -0.94
C VAL A 283 -2.93 15.15 0.57
N ALA A 284 -3.96 15.06 1.41
CA ALA A 284 -3.82 15.00 2.86
C ALA A 284 -3.04 13.76 3.32
N PHE A 285 -3.39 12.59 2.76
CA PHE A 285 -2.66 11.35 3.01
C PHE A 285 -1.22 11.43 2.50
N ARG A 286 -0.98 11.99 1.30
CA ARG A 286 0.37 12.19 0.75
C ARG A 286 1.22 13.07 1.66
N ARG A 287 0.71 14.21 2.12
CA ARG A 287 1.46 15.09 3.04
C ARG A 287 1.81 14.40 4.36
N TRP A 288 0.93 13.54 4.86
CA TRP A 288 1.20 12.71 6.03
C TRP A 288 2.26 11.64 5.72
N TRP A 289 2.15 11.00 4.55
CA TRP A 289 3.07 9.99 4.05
C TRP A 289 4.48 10.56 3.78
N ASP A 290 4.59 11.69 3.08
CA ASP A 290 5.85 12.40 2.85
C ASP A 290 6.54 12.79 4.16
N ARG A 291 5.76 13.16 5.18
CA ARG A 291 6.27 13.47 6.52
C ARG A 291 6.82 12.22 7.22
N ILE A 292 6.25 11.05 6.97
CA ILE A 292 6.77 9.75 7.42
C ILE A 292 8.01 9.35 6.62
N TYR A 293 8.04 9.60 5.30
CA TYR A 293 9.20 9.28 4.45
C TYR A 293 10.42 10.16 4.73
N GLN A 294 10.23 11.41 5.19
CA GLN A 294 11.35 12.27 5.61
C GLN A 294 12.18 11.66 6.77
N TRP A 295 11.63 10.70 7.52
CA TRP A 295 12.36 9.98 8.56
C TRP A 295 13.28 8.86 8.00
N THR A 296 13.20 8.54 6.71
CA THR A 296 13.96 7.45 6.07
C THR A 296 14.51 7.88 4.71
N GLU A 297 15.84 7.91 4.53
CA GLU A 297 16.45 8.08 3.20
C GLU A 297 15.90 7.02 2.22
N SER A 298 15.22 7.47 1.17
CA SER A 298 14.75 6.60 0.10
C SER A 298 15.95 5.99 -0.61
N LEU A 299 15.90 4.69 -0.89
CA LEU A 299 16.99 4.01 -1.61
C LEU A 299 17.16 4.59 -3.01
N ASP A 300 18.40 4.78 -3.42
CA ASP A 300 18.77 5.14 -4.79
C ASP A 300 18.50 3.95 -5.75
N ASP A 301 18.39 4.21 -7.04
CA ASP A 301 18.01 3.19 -8.03
C ASP A 301 19.01 2.03 -8.10
N GLU A 302 20.32 2.31 -7.96
CA GLU A 302 21.35 1.26 -7.86
C GLU A 302 21.17 0.36 -6.63
N GLN A 303 20.73 0.92 -5.51
CA GLN A 303 20.47 0.16 -4.29
C GLN A 303 19.25 -0.75 -4.47
N ARG A 304 18.18 -0.25 -5.11
CA ARG A 304 16.98 -1.03 -5.40
C ARG A 304 17.24 -2.19 -6.34
N ILE A 305 18.03 -1.97 -7.40
CA ILE A 305 18.42 -3.02 -8.35
C ILE A 305 19.21 -4.12 -7.64
N ARG A 306 20.13 -3.76 -6.74
CA ARG A 306 20.92 -4.71 -5.95
C ARG A 306 20.03 -5.57 -5.04
N VAL A 307 19.18 -4.93 -4.23
CA VAL A 307 18.25 -5.63 -3.33
C VAL A 307 17.37 -6.59 -4.13
N TYR A 308 16.88 -6.16 -5.29
CA TYR A 308 16.12 -7.02 -6.20
C TYR A 308 16.93 -8.22 -6.71
N SER A 309 18.15 -7.99 -7.23
CA SER A 309 18.98 -9.06 -7.77
C SER A 309 19.41 -10.07 -6.71
N ASP A 310 19.70 -9.60 -5.51
CA ASP A 310 20.19 -10.42 -4.40
C ASP A 310 19.06 -11.30 -3.86
N LEU A 311 17.89 -10.71 -3.55
CA LEU A 311 16.71 -11.47 -3.11
C LEU A 311 16.21 -12.45 -4.17
N ARG A 312 16.26 -12.07 -5.44
CA ARG A 312 15.87 -12.97 -6.54
C ARG A 312 16.84 -14.13 -6.74
N ARG A 313 18.10 -13.97 -6.35
CA ARG A 313 19.10 -15.04 -6.38
C ARG A 313 18.98 -15.95 -5.16
N SER A 314 18.91 -15.36 -3.96
CA SER A 314 18.84 -16.11 -2.69
C SER A 314 17.52 -16.83 -2.46
N ALA A 315 16.42 -16.40 -3.09
CA ALA A 315 15.14 -17.09 -3.02
C ALA A 315 15.04 -18.33 -3.93
N ARG A 316 16.08 -18.66 -4.71
CA ARG A 316 16.05 -19.84 -5.59
C ARG A 316 16.27 -21.10 -4.78
N VAL A 317 15.62 -22.17 -5.21
CA VAL A 317 15.91 -23.51 -4.69
C VAL A 317 17.22 -23.99 -5.29
N ASP A 318 18.26 -24.06 -4.46
CA ASP A 318 19.54 -24.68 -4.76
C ASP A 318 19.79 -25.88 -3.83
N ARG A 319 20.97 -26.49 -3.94
CA ARG A 319 21.32 -27.68 -3.15
C ARG A 319 21.47 -27.35 -1.67
N ASP A 320 21.96 -26.15 -1.36
CA ASP A 320 22.20 -25.71 0.00
C ASP A 320 20.86 -25.47 0.70
N PHE A 321 19.92 -24.80 0.04
CA PHE A 321 18.54 -24.64 0.51
C PHE A 321 17.92 -26.00 0.86
N LEU A 322 17.97 -26.97 -0.06
CA LEU A 322 17.39 -28.30 0.16
C LEU A 322 18.07 -29.03 1.32
N THR A 323 19.41 -29.00 1.38
CA THR A 323 20.19 -29.68 2.42
C THR A 323 19.92 -29.08 3.79
N LEU A 324 19.95 -27.75 3.90
CA LEU A 324 19.70 -27.04 5.14
C LEU A 324 18.25 -27.22 5.60
N THR A 325 17.27 -27.24 4.69
CA THR A 325 15.87 -27.55 5.04
C THR A 325 15.71 -28.95 5.63
N VAL A 326 16.36 -29.97 5.06
CA VAL A 326 16.31 -31.34 5.61
C VAL A 326 16.92 -31.38 7.00
N ILE A 327 18.13 -30.83 7.16
CA ILE A 327 18.87 -30.85 8.42
C ILE A 327 18.12 -30.05 9.49
N SER A 328 17.68 -28.82 9.19
CA SER A 328 16.97 -27.97 10.14
C SER A 328 15.65 -28.60 10.56
N THR A 329 14.91 -29.22 9.63
CA THR A 329 13.63 -29.86 9.97
C THR A 329 13.83 -31.08 10.84
N ALA A 330 14.84 -31.91 10.55
CA ALA A 330 15.16 -33.08 11.39
C ALA A 330 15.54 -32.66 12.81
N ILE A 331 16.39 -31.63 12.97
CA ILE A 331 16.77 -31.10 14.28
C ILE A 331 15.56 -30.49 15.00
N ALA A 332 14.71 -29.74 14.29
CA ALA A 332 13.51 -29.15 14.88
C ALA A 332 12.53 -30.23 15.35
N ALA A 333 12.30 -31.26 14.54
CA ALA A 333 11.42 -32.37 14.88
C ALA A 333 11.94 -33.15 16.09
N LEU A 334 13.24 -33.44 16.14
CA LEU A 334 13.87 -34.05 17.31
C LEU A 334 13.80 -33.14 18.54
N GLY A 335 14.04 -31.83 18.39
CA GLY A 335 13.92 -30.86 19.47
C GLY A 335 12.51 -30.79 20.05
N LEU A 336 11.48 -30.86 19.19
CA LEU A 336 10.08 -30.91 19.59
C LEU A 336 9.74 -32.22 20.34
N LEU A 337 10.19 -33.37 19.82
CA LEU A 337 9.98 -34.67 20.48
C LEU A 337 10.73 -34.77 21.82
N LEU A 338 11.88 -34.11 21.95
CA LEU A 338 12.65 -34.01 23.19
C LEU A 338 12.13 -32.89 24.12
N ASN A 339 11.09 -32.16 23.72
CA ASN A 339 10.56 -31.00 24.45
C ASN A 339 11.65 -29.99 24.85
N SER A 340 12.60 -29.72 23.93
CA SER A 340 13.80 -28.91 24.19
C SER A 340 13.83 -27.64 23.35
N ALA A 341 13.42 -26.53 23.95
CA ALA A 341 13.48 -25.19 23.34
C ALA A 341 14.87 -24.84 22.80
N ALA A 342 15.94 -25.24 23.49
CA ALA A 342 17.32 -24.95 23.07
C ALA A 342 17.68 -25.64 21.73
N VAL A 343 17.28 -26.90 21.54
CA VAL A 343 17.51 -27.63 20.29
C VAL A 343 16.66 -27.05 19.17
N ILE A 344 15.41 -26.66 19.48
CA ILE A 344 14.51 -26.01 18.55
C ILE A 344 15.12 -24.68 18.05
N ILE A 345 15.68 -23.85 18.94
CA ILE A 345 16.38 -22.61 18.57
C ILE A 345 17.59 -22.91 17.68
N GLY A 346 18.37 -23.95 17.99
CA GLY A 346 19.48 -24.39 17.15
C GLY A 346 19.05 -24.73 15.72
N ALA A 347 17.90 -25.39 15.55
CA ALA A 347 17.34 -25.68 14.23
C ALA A 347 16.92 -24.41 13.46
N MET A 348 16.35 -23.41 14.16
CA MET A 348 15.94 -22.14 13.56
C MET A 348 17.13 -21.39 12.95
N LEU A 349 18.30 -21.42 13.59
CA LEU A 349 19.51 -20.73 13.10
C LEU A 349 20.03 -21.28 11.76
N VAL A 350 19.71 -22.53 11.43
CA VAL A 350 20.18 -23.23 10.23
C VAL A 350 19.23 -23.04 9.04
N ALA A 351 17.96 -22.74 9.31
CA ALA A 351 16.90 -22.87 8.32
C ALA A 351 16.90 -21.74 7.25
N PRO A 352 16.80 -22.07 5.95
CA PRO A 352 16.97 -21.09 4.87
C PRO A 352 15.64 -20.44 4.39
N PHE A 353 14.60 -20.38 5.23
CA PHE A 353 13.27 -19.91 4.83
C PHE A 353 13.13 -18.38 4.72
N MET A 354 14.07 -17.61 5.27
CA MET A 354 13.99 -16.16 5.29
C MET A 354 13.94 -15.56 3.87
N SER A 355 14.89 -15.91 3.01
CA SER A 355 15.05 -15.25 1.71
C SER A 355 13.83 -15.44 0.79
N PRO A 356 13.22 -16.64 0.65
CA PRO A 356 12.00 -16.81 -0.13
C PRO A 356 10.83 -15.94 0.33
N LEU A 357 10.66 -15.73 1.64
CA LEU A 357 9.52 -14.95 2.18
C LEU A 357 9.68 -13.46 1.94
N ILE A 358 10.87 -12.92 2.22
CA ILE A 358 11.16 -11.51 1.93
C ILE A 358 11.11 -11.25 0.42
N ALA A 359 11.62 -12.19 -0.40
CA ALA A 359 11.55 -12.12 -1.85
C ALA A 359 10.11 -12.16 -2.39
N LEU A 360 9.21 -12.92 -1.76
CA LEU A 360 7.79 -12.92 -2.13
C LEU A 360 7.17 -11.54 -1.93
N GLY A 361 7.44 -10.88 -0.80
CA GLY A 361 7.02 -9.51 -0.54
C GLY A 361 7.53 -8.53 -1.61
N LEU A 362 8.83 -8.58 -1.93
CA LEU A 362 9.43 -7.74 -2.96
C LEU A 362 8.84 -8.01 -4.36
N ALA A 363 8.59 -9.29 -4.69
CA ALA A 363 8.02 -9.68 -5.97
C ALA A 363 6.58 -9.17 -6.16
N ILE A 364 5.80 -9.12 -5.07
CA ILE A 364 4.46 -8.51 -5.06
C ILE A 364 4.57 -7.02 -5.35
N VAL A 365 5.50 -6.30 -4.69
CA VAL A 365 5.69 -4.85 -4.88
C VAL A 365 6.11 -4.50 -6.31
N TYR A 366 7.01 -5.28 -6.91
CA TYR A 366 7.39 -5.10 -8.30
C TYR A 366 6.32 -5.56 -9.31
N GLY A 367 5.32 -6.33 -8.86
CA GLY A 367 4.32 -6.94 -9.74
C GLY A 367 4.96 -7.85 -10.79
N ASP A 368 6.00 -8.63 -10.44
CA ASP A 368 6.67 -9.58 -11.34
C ASP A 368 6.22 -11.03 -11.05
N PRO A 369 5.30 -11.59 -11.86
CA PRO A 369 4.80 -12.95 -11.65
C PRO A 369 5.88 -14.03 -11.75
N ARG A 370 6.95 -13.80 -12.50
CA ARG A 370 8.05 -14.77 -12.62
C ARG A 370 8.86 -14.78 -11.34
N PHE A 371 9.09 -13.61 -10.75
CA PHE A 371 9.76 -13.53 -9.47
C PHE A 371 8.89 -14.11 -8.34
N MET A 372 7.58 -13.80 -8.33
CA MET A 372 6.64 -14.39 -7.37
C MET A 372 6.65 -15.92 -7.45
N ARG A 373 6.65 -16.49 -8.66
CA ARG A 373 6.75 -17.95 -8.84
C ARG A 373 8.03 -18.54 -8.27
N VAL A 374 9.18 -17.86 -8.40
CA VAL A 374 10.44 -18.34 -7.81
C VAL A 374 10.31 -18.46 -6.30
N ALA A 375 9.84 -17.39 -5.64
CA ALA A 375 9.67 -17.37 -4.19
C ALA A 375 8.64 -18.40 -3.69
N VAL A 376 7.46 -18.45 -4.31
CA VAL A 376 6.40 -19.41 -3.95
C VAL A 376 6.87 -20.86 -4.18
N THR A 377 7.57 -21.13 -5.27
CA THR A 377 8.09 -22.48 -5.55
C THR A 377 9.12 -22.90 -4.49
N ALA A 378 9.95 -21.98 -4.00
CA ALA A 378 10.90 -22.27 -2.95
C ALA A 378 10.23 -22.59 -1.62
N ILE A 379 9.22 -21.79 -1.23
CA ILE A 379 8.42 -22.06 -0.03
C ILE A 379 7.78 -23.45 -0.14
N ILE A 380 7.03 -23.71 -1.22
CA ILE A 380 6.32 -24.99 -1.41
C ILE A 380 7.30 -26.19 -1.43
N ARG A 381 8.42 -26.09 -2.16
CA ARG A 381 9.39 -27.19 -2.21
C ARG A 381 10.05 -27.43 -0.85
N GLY A 382 10.34 -26.37 -0.10
CA GLY A 382 10.85 -26.47 1.26
C GLY A 382 9.85 -27.17 2.18
N THR A 383 8.57 -26.77 2.13
CA THR A 383 7.47 -27.41 2.88
C THR A 383 7.34 -28.89 2.54
N LEU A 384 7.28 -29.23 1.24
CA LEU A 384 7.12 -30.61 0.76
C LEU A 384 8.32 -31.50 1.11
N LEU A 385 9.51 -30.93 1.26
CA LEU A 385 10.70 -31.66 1.69
C LEU A 385 10.73 -31.87 3.21
N ALA A 386 10.23 -30.89 3.97
CA ALA A 386 10.19 -30.93 5.43
C ALA A 386 9.12 -31.90 5.97
N TYR A 387 7.93 -31.91 5.37
CA TYR A 387 6.79 -32.72 5.85
C TYR A 387 7.09 -34.21 6.02
N PRO A 388 7.68 -34.92 5.03
CA PRO A 388 7.99 -36.34 5.17
C PRO A 388 8.92 -36.65 6.36
N ILE A 389 9.81 -35.73 6.72
CA ILE A 389 10.76 -35.92 7.84
C ILE A 389 10.00 -35.88 9.17
N GLY A 390 9.14 -34.88 9.36
CA GLY A 390 8.32 -34.76 10.57
C GLY A 390 7.32 -35.90 10.69
N ILE A 391 6.64 -36.27 9.60
CA ILE A 391 5.71 -37.42 9.57
C ILE A 391 6.44 -38.70 9.93
N LEU A 392 7.60 -38.97 9.31
CA LEU A 392 8.37 -40.17 9.59
C LEU A 392 8.74 -40.26 11.08
N LEU A 393 9.17 -39.15 11.68
CA LEU A 393 9.51 -39.13 13.10
C LEU A 393 8.26 -39.27 14.01
N GLY A 394 7.13 -38.67 13.65
CA GLY A 394 5.86 -38.85 14.37
C GLY A 394 5.36 -40.30 14.33
N VAL A 395 5.50 -40.98 13.19
CA VAL A 395 5.14 -42.40 13.03
C VAL A 395 6.10 -43.32 13.79
N LEU A 396 7.40 -43.00 13.81
CA LEU A 396 8.41 -43.82 14.49
C LEU A 396 8.40 -43.67 16.01
N VAL A 397 7.86 -42.56 16.54
CA VAL A 397 7.79 -42.27 17.98
C VAL A 397 6.33 -42.09 18.43
N PRO A 398 5.46 -43.11 18.33
CA PRO A 398 4.03 -42.97 18.59
C PRO A 398 3.63 -43.01 20.08
N GLN A 399 4.56 -43.31 21.00
CA GLN A 399 4.27 -43.55 22.42
C GLN A 399 4.59 -42.36 23.35
N ILE A 400 4.88 -41.18 22.79
CA ILE A 400 5.11 -39.96 23.56
C ILE A 400 3.92 -39.05 23.28
N ASP A 401 3.10 -38.78 24.31
CA ASP A 401 2.08 -37.74 24.26
C ASP A 401 2.70 -36.45 23.70
N LEU A 402 1.96 -35.71 22.86
CA LEU A 402 2.50 -34.50 22.24
C LEU A 402 3.09 -33.59 23.33
N GLY A 403 4.42 -33.42 23.30
CA GLY A 403 5.12 -32.63 24.31
C GLY A 403 4.60 -31.19 24.34
N GLY A 404 4.75 -30.51 25.47
CA GLY A 404 4.28 -29.13 25.64
C GLY A 404 4.79 -28.18 24.55
N GLU A 405 6.01 -28.38 24.05
CA GLU A 405 6.58 -27.63 22.93
C GLU A 405 5.87 -27.91 21.60
N VAL A 406 5.25 -29.07 21.36
CA VAL A 406 4.44 -29.30 20.16
C VAL A 406 3.08 -28.63 20.32
N LEU A 407 2.40 -28.88 21.45
CA LEU A 407 1.07 -28.34 21.75
C LEU A 407 1.06 -26.81 21.71
N ALA A 408 2.10 -26.17 22.21
CA ALA A 408 2.27 -24.71 22.16
C ALA A 408 2.39 -24.10 20.74
N ARG A 409 2.36 -24.91 19.67
CA ARG A 409 2.29 -24.44 18.28
C ARG A 409 1.00 -24.88 17.58
N THR A 410 0.10 -25.56 18.27
CA THR A 410 -1.18 -26.03 17.72
C THR A 410 -2.30 -25.02 17.89
N GLU A 411 -2.15 -24.07 18.81
CA GLU A 411 -3.13 -23.02 19.09
C GLU A 411 -2.63 -21.65 18.59
N PRO A 412 -2.86 -21.31 17.30
CA PRO A 412 -2.47 -20.01 16.78
C PRO A 412 -3.22 -18.86 17.48
N SER A 413 -2.50 -17.82 17.84
CA SER A 413 -3.04 -16.65 18.53
C SER A 413 -2.91 -15.35 17.72
N GLY A 414 -3.63 -14.31 18.14
CA GLY A 414 -3.46 -12.97 17.57
C GLY A 414 -2.07 -12.37 17.86
N LEU A 415 -1.37 -12.85 18.89
CA LEU A 415 -0.02 -12.39 19.21
C LEU A 415 1.01 -12.94 18.22
N ASP A 416 0.82 -14.17 17.73
CA ASP A 416 1.67 -14.76 16.70
C ASP A 416 1.65 -13.94 15.42
N LEU A 417 0.47 -13.41 15.06
CA LEU A 417 0.31 -12.50 13.92
C LEU A 417 1.16 -11.23 14.08
N ILE A 418 1.17 -10.63 15.26
CA ILE A 418 1.98 -9.44 15.56
C ILE A 418 3.47 -9.77 15.45
N VAL A 419 3.90 -10.90 16.03
CA VAL A 419 5.30 -11.35 15.96
C VAL A 419 5.72 -11.60 14.51
N ALA A 420 4.88 -12.24 13.71
CA ALA A 420 5.13 -12.48 12.29
C ALA A 420 5.23 -11.17 11.50
N LEU A 421 4.35 -10.20 11.78
CA LEU A 421 4.37 -8.88 11.15
C LEU A 421 5.67 -8.13 11.45
N LEU A 422 6.07 -8.10 12.73
CA LEU A 422 7.31 -7.46 13.17
C LEU A 422 8.55 -8.16 12.60
N SER A 423 8.55 -9.49 12.55
CA SER A 423 9.65 -10.29 12.00
C SER A 423 9.84 -10.04 10.50
N GLY A 424 8.75 -10.01 9.73
CA GLY A 424 8.81 -9.69 8.31
C GLY A 424 9.22 -8.23 8.06
N ALA A 425 8.76 -7.30 8.89
CA ALA A 425 9.16 -5.90 8.81
C ALA A 425 10.66 -5.74 9.09
N ALA A 426 11.17 -6.37 10.16
CA ALA A 426 12.59 -6.36 10.51
C ALA A 426 13.44 -7.01 9.41
N GLY A 427 12.98 -8.13 8.83
CA GLY A 427 13.68 -8.83 7.75
C GLY A 427 13.79 -7.99 6.47
N ALA A 428 12.69 -7.35 6.05
CA ALA A 428 12.71 -6.46 4.90
C ALA A 428 13.52 -5.19 5.16
N TYR A 429 13.44 -4.62 6.37
CA TYR A 429 14.22 -3.45 6.76
C TYR A 429 15.72 -3.74 6.76
N ALA A 430 16.15 -4.88 7.32
CA ALA A 430 17.54 -5.31 7.29
C ALA A 430 18.04 -5.59 5.87
N TYR A 431 17.22 -6.19 5.00
CA TYR A 431 17.59 -6.39 3.59
C TYR A 431 17.68 -5.08 2.80
N ALA A 432 16.87 -4.09 3.13
CA ALA A 432 16.88 -2.78 2.48
C ALA A 432 18.12 -1.96 2.84
N ARG A 433 18.68 -2.14 4.04
CA ARG A 433 19.83 -1.39 4.56
C ARG A 433 21.14 -2.18 4.39
N ARG A 434 22.13 -1.58 3.74
CA ARG A 434 23.43 -2.25 3.47
C ARG A 434 24.23 -2.60 4.74
N ASP A 435 24.07 -1.83 5.81
CA ASP A 435 24.92 -1.93 7.00
C ASP A 435 24.35 -2.87 8.07
N LEU A 436 23.19 -3.48 7.82
CA LEU A 436 22.51 -4.36 8.78
C LEU A 436 22.65 -5.82 8.35
N SER A 437 23.06 -6.66 9.30
CA SER A 437 23.12 -8.10 9.08
C SER A 437 21.72 -8.67 8.96
N ALA A 438 21.42 -9.28 7.80
CA ALA A 438 20.17 -10.03 7.58
C ALA A 438 20.05 -11.27 8.49
N ALA A 439 21.12 -11.68 9.17
CA ALA A 439 21.12 -12.85 10.04
C ALA A 439 20.18 -12.67 11.26
N LEU A 440 20.14 -11.49 11.88
CA LEU A 440 19.36 -11.25 13.10
C LEU A 440 17.84 -11.41 12.89
N PRO A 441 17.20 -10.74 11.90
CA PRO A 441 15.80 -11.01 11.59
C PRO A 441 15.58 -12.41 10.99
N GLY A 442 16.61 -12.99 10.36
CA GLY A 442 16.58 -14.37 9.87
C GLY A 442 16.25 -15.37 10.97
N VAL A 443 16.82 -15.19 12.17
CA VAL A 443 16.51 -16.02 13.35
C VAL A 443 15.04 -15.88 13.75
N ALA A 444 14.52 -14.66 13.85
CA ALA A 444 13.12 -14.42 14.24
C ALA A 444 12.13 -15.02 13.23
N ILE A 445 12.43 -14.89 11.93
CA ILE A 445 11.63 -15.49 10.87
C ILE A 445 11.69 -17.02 10.96
N ALA A 446 12.87 -17.61 11.10
CA ALA A 446 12.99 -19.06 11.25
C ALA A 446 12.27 -19.59 12.51
N ALA A 447 12.28 -18.82 13.60
CA ALA A 447 11.57 -19.13 14.83
C ALA A 447 10.06 -19.22 14.66
N ALA A 448 9.49 -18.35 13.83
CA ALA A 448 8.07 -18.36 13.51
C ALA A 448 7.67 -19.50 12.55
N LEU A 449 8.60 -20.10 11.80
CA LEU A 449 8.25 -20.99 10.68
C LEU A 449 8.61 -22.44 10.86
N VAL A 450 9.84 -22.72 11.29
CA VAL A 450 10.36 -24.09 11.33
C VAL A 450 9.64 -24.93 12.39
N PRO A 451 9.40 -24.44 13.62
CA PRO A 451 8.72 -25.25 14.62
C PRO A 451 7.26 -25.54 14.26
N PRO A 452 6.41 -24.57 13.83
CA PRO A 452 5.04 -24.89 13.41
C PRO A 452 5.00 -25.86 12.23
N LEU A 453 5.93 -25.74 11.28
CA LEU A 453 6.05 -26.68 10.16
C LEU A 453 6.36 -28.10 10.63
N ALA A 454 7.35 -28.26 11.53
CA ALA A 454 7.75 -29.55 12.07
C ALA A 454 6.68 -30.14 13.01
N ALA A 455 6.06 -29.32 13.86
CA ALA A 455 4.98 -29.70 14.76
C ALA A 455 3.76 -30.21 13.98
N SER A 456 3.38 -29.51 12.91
CA SER A 456 2.29 -29.94 12.03
C SER A 456 2.57 -31.30 11.39
N ALA A 457 3.79 -31.49 10.90
CA ALA A 457 4.20 -32.76 10.29
C ALA A 457 4.28 -33.92 11.31
N ILE A 458 4.79 -33.67 12.53
CA ILE A 458 4.81 -34.65 13.62
C ILE A 458 3.39 -35.05 14.00
N ALA A 459 2.54 -34.07 14.33
CA ALA A 459 1.15 -34.34 14.73
C ALA A 459 0.38 -35.12 13.66
N LEU A 460 0.62 -34.83 12.37
CA LEU A 460 0.05 -35.60 11.27
C LEU A 460 0.58 -37.05 11.25
N GLY A 461 1.86 -37.27 11.52
CA GLY A 461 2.45 -38.60 11.67
C GLY A 461 1.93 -39.38 12.88
N SER A 462 1.57 -38.68 13.95
CA SER A 462 0.97 -39.22 15.17
C SER A 462 -0.56 -39.40 15.08
N ALA A 463 -1.16 -39.16 13.91
CA ALA A 463 -2.61 -39.21 13.68
C ALA A 463 -3.45 -38.17 14.48
N GLU A 464 -2.81 -37.13 15.01
CA GLU A 464 -3.42 -36.02 15.73
C GLU A 464 -3.82 -34.89 14.76
N TYR A 465 -4.93 -35.09 14.03
CA TYR A 465 -5.32 -34.21 12.92
C TYR A 465 -5.68 -32.78 13.34
N THR A 466 -6.26 -32.59 14.52
CA THR A 466 -6.61 -31.27 15.06
C THR A 466 -5.36 -30.45 15.36
N ALA A 467 -4.42 -31.05 16.11
CA ALA A 467 -3.11 -30.47 16.39
C ALA A 467 -2.33 -30.17 15.11
N ALA A 468 -2.35 -31.11 14.14
CA ALA A 468 -1.68 -30.93 12.85
C ALA A 468 -2.25 -29.74 12.07
N ALA A 469 -3.57 -29.58 12.05
CA ALA A 469 -4.26 -28.49 11.37
C ALA A 469 -3.99 -27.13 12.05
N GLY A 470 -3.99 -27.09 13.38
CA GLY A 470 -3.65 -25.90 14.15
C GLY A 470 -2.23 -25.39 13.89
N ALA A 471 -1.24 -26.30 13.92
CA ALA A 471 0.15 -25.97 13.62
C ALA A 471 0.37 -25.62 12.13
N ALA A 472 -0.35 -26.27 11.22
CA ALA A 472 -0.35 -25.89 9.80
C ALA A 472 -0.90 -24.47 9.60
N LEU A 473 -1.96 -24.13 10.32
CA LEU A 473 -2.59 -22.80 10.24
C LEU A 473 -1.64 -21.71 10.76
N LEU A 474 -0.95 -21.96 11.88
CA LEU A 474 0.10 -21.08 12.39
C LEU A 474 1.23 -20.89 11.35
N TYR A 475 1.69 -21.97 10.72
CA TYR A 475 2.69 -21.91 9.65
C TYR A 475 2.23 -21.03 8.48
N VAL A 476 1.00 -21.24 7.97
CA VAL A 476 0.46 -20.46 6.85
C VAL A 476 0.24 -18.99 7.24
N MET A 477 -0.22 -18.72 8.45
CA MET A 477 -0.33 -17.35 8.98
C MET A 477 1.03 -16.66 8.92
N ASN A 478 2.09 -17.33 9.38
CA ASN A 478 3.42 -16.75 9.43
C ASN A 478 3.99 -16.49 8.04
N VAL A 479 3.88 -17.45 7.11
CA VAL A 479 4.29 -17.28 5.71
C VAL A 479 3.65 -16.03 5.09
N THR A 480 2.35 -15.87 5.28
CA THR A 480 1.54 -14.85 4.62
C THR A 480 1.76 -13.47 5.24
N THR A 481 1.81 -13.41 6.57
CA THR A 481 1.99 -12.16 7.31
C THR A 481 3.41 -11.62 7.16
N ILE A 482 4.43 -12.48 7.21
CA ILE A 482 5.82 -12.08 6.99
C ILE A 482 6.00 -11.52 5.58
N SER A 483 5.43 -12.19 4.57
CA SER A 483 5.50 -11.74 3.18
C SER A 483 4.75 -10.41 2.96
N ALA A 484 3.62 -10.21 3.64
CA ALA A 484 2.85 -8.97 3.59
C ALA A 484 3.60 -7.81 4.26
N ALA A 485 4.16 -8.04 5.45
CA ALA A 485 4.99 -7.06 6.15
C ALA A 485 6.18 -6.63 5.28
N ALA A 486 6.85 -7.60 4.65
CA ALA A 486 7.95 -7.33 3.75
C ALA A 486 7.50 -6.46 2.56
N ALA A 487 6.35 -6.75 1.95
CA ALA A 487 5.79 -5.93 0.88
C ALA A 487 5.51 -4.49 1.32
N VAL A 488 4.96 -4.29 2.53
CA VAL A 488 4.71 -2.94 3.09
C VAL A 488 6.01 -2.19 3.32
N ILE A 489 7.04 -2.84 3.89
CA ILE A 489 8.34 -2.21 4.10
C ILE A 489 9.02 -1.86 2.77
N PHE A 490 8.97 -2.73 1.77
CA PHE A 490 9.54 -2.38 0.45
C PHE A 490 8.77 -1.23 -0.22
N LEU A 491 7.45 -1.15 -0.08
CA LEU A 491 6.72 0.05 -0.49
C LEU A 491 7.22 1.30 0.25
N TRP A 492 7.46 1.18 1.56
CA TRP A 492 8.05 2.25 2.37
C TRP A 492 9.44 2.68 1.87
N PHE A 493 10.28 1.76 1.43
CA PHE A 493 11.58 2.10 0.83
C PHE A 493 11.52 2.62 -0.62
N GLY A 494 10.31 2.80 -1.17
CA GLY A 494 10.10 3.37 -2.50
C GLY A 494 10.19 2.37 -3.65
N PHE A 495 10.17 1.06 -3.38
CA PHE A 495 10.05 0.06 -4.43
C PHE A 495 8.68 0.16 -5.11
N ARG A 496 8.66 0.10 -6.45
CA ARG A 496 7.45 0.28 -7.25
C ARG A 496 7.43 -0.69 -8.45
N PRO A 497 6.25 -0.98 -9.02
CA PRO A 497 6.17 -1.74 -10.27
C PRO A 497 6.92 -1.01 -11.38
N GLU A 498 8.04 -1.57 -11.83
CA GLU A 498 8.89 -0.94 -12.84
C GLU A 498 8.31 -1.18 -14.25
N GLY A 499 8.08 -0.11 -15.00
CA GLY A 499 7.62 -0.12 -16.38
C GLY A 499 6.09 -0.15 -16.58
N GLN A 500 5.62 0.66 -17.52
CA GLN A 500 4.21 0.93 -17.89
C GLN A 500 3.44 -0.28 -18.48
N ARG A 501 3.75 -1.52 -18.09
CA ARG A 501 2.93 -2.67 -18.50
C ARG A 501 1.73 -2.78 -17.58
N LEU A 502 0.55 -2.53 -18.14
CA LEU A 502 -0.76 -2.83 -17.54
C LEU A 502 -0.80 -4.22 -16.85
N GLY A 503 -0.06 -5.20 -17.41
CA GLY A 503 0.11 -6.53 -16.84
C GLY A 503 0.88 -6.60 -15.51
N ARG A 504 1.94 -5.80 -15.32
CA ARG A 504 2.69 -5.75 -14.05
C ARG A 504 1.88 -5.06 -12.95
N MET A 505 1.16 -4.00 -13.28
CA MET A 505 0.21 -3.36 -12.35
C MET A 505 -0.91 -4.31 -11.91
N ARG A 506 -1.54 -5.02 -12.85
CA ARG A 506 -2.54 -6.02 -12.51
C ARG A 506 -1.95 -7.11 -11.61
N ALA A 507 -0.70 -7.50 -11.82
CA ALA A 507 -0.02 -8.45 -10.96
C ALA A 507 0.26 -7.89 -9.56
N PHE A 508 0.67 -6.62 -9.44
CA PHE A 508 0.82 -5.92 -8.16
C PHE A 508 -0.49 -5.90 -7.36
N PHE A 509 -1.57 -5.36 -7.94
CA PHE A 509 -2.87 -5.28 -7.26
C PHE A 509 -3.43 -6.66 -6.93
N ARG A 510 -3.29 -7.63 -7.84
CA ARG A 510 -3.71 -9.01 -7.59
C ARG A 510 -2.88 -9.65 -6.47
N GLY A 511 -1.57 -9.40 -6.43
CA GLY A 511 -0.69 -9.91 -5.37
C GLY A 511 -1.11 -9.37 -3.99
N PHE A 512 -1.33 -8.06 -3.88
CA PHE A 512 -1.84 -7.44 -2.66
C PHE A 512 -3.26 -7.90 -2.29
N ALA A 513 -4.16 -8.03 -3.26
CA ALA A 513 -5.51 -8.54 -3.00
C ALA A 513 -5.47 -9.98 -2.49
N VAL A 514 -4.66 -10.85 -3.11
CA VAL A 514 -4.51 -12.24 -2.70
C VAL A 514 -3.91 -12.33 -1.29
N ILE A 515 -2.89 -11.55 -0.96
CA ILE A 515 -2.27 -11.62 0.37
C ILE A 515 -3.21 -11.12 1.46
N ILE A 516 -3.99 -10.06 1.21
CA ILE A 516 -4.99 -9.54 2.14
C ILE A 516 -6.12 -10.55 2.34
N VAL A 517 -6.64 -11.13 1.26
CA VAL A 517 -7.69 -12.16 1.34
C VAL A 517 -7.18 -13.37 2.11
N LEU A 518 -5.92 -13.78 1.89
CA LEU A 518 -5.34 -14.93 2.57
C LEU A 518 -5.12 -14.66 4.06
N ILE A 519 -4.65 -13.48 4.45
CA ILE A 519 -4.57 -13.07 5.86
C ILE A 519 -5.97 -13.05 6.48
N ALA A 520 -6.96 -12.43 5.84
CA ALA A 520 -8.32 -12.39 6.36
C ALA A 520 -8.93 -13.79 6.52
N ALA A 521 -8.72 -14.68 5.55
CA ALA A 521 -9.17 -16.07 5.61
C ALA A 521 -8.50 -16.84 6.75
N VAL A 522 -7.20 -16.69 6.93
CA VAL A 522 -6.43 -17.36 8.01
C VAL A 522 -6.83 -16.80 9.37
N THR A 523 -6.94 -15.48 9.53
CA THR A 523 -7.41 -14.86 10.77
C THR A 523 -8.83 -15.30 11.10
N ALA A 524 -9.73 -15.34 10.10
CA ALA A 524 -11.08 -15.85 10.30
C ALA A 524 -11.06 -17.33 10.73
N ALA A 525 -10.21 -18.17 10.11
CA ALA A 525 -10.06 -19.56 10.51
C ALA A 525 -9.57 -19.70 11.97
N VAL A 526 -8.61 -18.89 12.40
CA VAL A 526 -8.13 -18.87 13.79
C VAL A 526 -9.23 -18.42 14.75
N VAL A 527 -10.00 -17.38 14.41
CA VAL A 527 -11.12 -16.94 15.24
C VAL A 527 -12.19 -18.02 15.35
N VAL A 528 -12.53 -18.70 14.24
CA VAL A 528 -13.53 -19.77 14.23
C VAL A 528 -13.07 -20.97 15.04
N LEU A 529 -11.82 -21.43 14.85
CA LEU A 529 -11.27 -22.56 15.59
C LEU A 529 -11.14 -22.24 17.08
N GLY A 530 -10.55 -21.09 17.43
CA GLY A 530 -10.40 -20.68 18.83
C GLY A 530 -11.73 -20.38 19.53
N ASN A 531 -12.79 -20.03 18.80
CA ASN A 531 -14.12 -19.91 19.40
C ASN A 531 -14.73 -21.27 19.75
N ARG A 532 -14.44 -22.33 18.98
CA ARG A 532 -14.91 -23.69 19.31
C ARG A 532 -14.28 -24.18 20.61
N ASP A 533 -12.97 -24.00 20.75
CA ASP A 533 -12.24 -24.43 21.95
C ASP A 533 -12.69 -23.65 23.19
N ARG A 534 -12.96 -22.34 23.05
CA ARG A 534 -13.54 -21.53 24.14
C ARG A 534 -14.94 -21.97 24.54
N SER A 535 -15.78 -22.35 23.57
CA SER A 535 -17.13 -22.85 23.87
C SER A 535 -17.08 -24.18 24.63
N VAL A 536 -16.20 -25.10 24.24
CA VAL A 536 -16.00 -26.38 24.96
C VAL A 536 -15.42 -26.14 26.35
N ALA A 537 -14.38 -25.31 26.48
CA ALA A 537 -13.78 -25.00 27.78
C ALA A 537 -14.73 -24.23 28.72
N GLN A 538 -15.65 -23.45 28.17
CA GLN A 538 -16.70 -22.80 28.96
C GLN A 538 -17.75 -23.82 29.43
N LEU A 539 -18.14 -24.75 28.56
CA LEU A 539 -19.00 -25.89 28.93
C LEU A 539 -18.36 -26.76 30.00
N GLU A 540 -17.10 -27.15 29.84
CA GLU A 540 -16.35 -27.93 30.83
C GLU A 540 -16.29 -27.22 32.18
N ARG A 541 -16.06 -25.91 32.22
CA ARG A 541 -16.10 -25.14 33.48
C ARG A 541 -17.50 -25.09 34.09
N SER A 542 -18.54 -24.87 33.30
CA SER A 542 -19.91 -24.90 33.80
C SER A 542 -20.27 -26.27 34.36
N VAL A 543 -19.89 -27.35 33.67
CA VAL A 543 -20.06 -28.72 34.17
C VAL A 543 -19.22 -28.96 35.42
N ALA A 544 -17.97 -28.48 35.47
CA ALA A 544 -17.10 -28.60 36.64
C ALA A 544 -17.69 -27.90 37.86
N ASP A 545 -18.15 -26.66 37.72
CA ASP A 545 -18.78 -25.88 38.81
C ASP A 545 -20.01 -26.63 39.37
N VAL A 546 -20.81 -27.24 38.48
CA VAL A 546 -21.99 -28.03 38.86
C VAL A 546 -21.61 -29.34 39.55
N VAL A 547 -20.62 -30.07 39.02
CA VAL A 547 -20.13 -31.32 39.61
C VAL A 547 -19.49 -31.08 40.97
N GLU A 548 -18.65 -30.04 41.10
CA GLU A 548 -18.03 -29.66 42.37
C GLU A 548 -19.08 -29.25 43.41
N GLY A 549 -20.14 -28.56 43.01
CA GLY A 549 -21.26 -28.22 43.90
C GLY A 549 -22.11 -29.42 44.33
N TRP A 550 -22.10 -30.50 43.55
CA TRP A 550 -22.82 -31.74 43.85
C TRP A 550 -22.00 -32.72 44.71
N LEU A 551 -20.67 -32.62 44.70
CA LEU A 551 -19.78 -33.53 45.44
C LEU A 551 -19.94 -33.42 46.97
N PRO A 552 -19.95 -34.55 47.70
CA PRO A 552 -19.91 -34.56 49.17
C PRO A 552 -18.64 -33.92 49.75
N GLU A 553 -18.72 -33.38 50.96
CA GLU A 553 -17.56 -32.80 51.64
C GLU A 553 -16.40 -33.80 51.78
N GLY A 554 -15.27 -33.47 51.15
CA GLY A 554 -14.04 -34.27 51.20
C GLY A 554 -13.78 -35.16 49.98
N ASP A 555 -14.71 -35.23 49.03
CA ASP A 555 -14.51 -35.83 47.71
C ASP A 555 -13.96 -34.76 46.73
N SER A 556 -13.31 -35.19 45.64
CA SER A 556 -12.70 -34.26 44.67
C SER A 556 -12.92 -34.71 43.23
N LEU A 557 -13.01 -33.72 42.34
CA LEU A 557 -13.04 -33.92 40.91
C LEU A 557 -11.61 -34.22 40.41
N ASP A 558 -11.45 -35.31 39.65
CA ASP A 558 -10.17 -35.70 39.02
C ASP A 558 -10.10 -35.15 37.59
N ASP A 559 -11.11 -35.43 36.78
CA ASP A 559 -11.14 -35.04 35.37
C ASP A 559 -12.58 -34.94 34.82
N ILE A 560 -12.79 -34.09 33.81
CA ILE A 560 -14.05 -33.96 33.06
C ILE A 560 -13.73 -33.91 31.57
N GLU A 561 -14.39 -34.78 30.81
CA GLU A 561 -14.32 -34.79 29.35
C GLU A 561 -15.72 -34.56 28.77
N VAL A 562 -15.91 -33.46 28.03
CA VAL A 562 -17.21 -33.13 27.40
C VAL A 562 -17.12 -33.35 25.90
N GLN A 563 -18.00 -34.21 25.36
CA GLN A 563 -18.14 -34.47 23.94
C GLN A 563 -19.53 -34.06 23.45
N ASP A 564 -19.61 -33.01 22.62
CA ASP A 564 -20.85 -32.58 21.95
C ASP A 564 -20.93 -33.18 20.53
N ALA A 565 -21.67 -34.29 20.39
CA ALA A 565 -21.86 -34.99 19.13
C ALA A 565 -23.31 -34.86 18.65
N SER A 566 -23.56 -33.91 17.74
CA SER A 566 -24.78 -33.84 16.90
C SER A 566 -26.13 -33.98 17.64
N GLY A 567 -26.23 -33.49 18.88
CA GLY A 567 -27.50 -33.42 19.63
C GLY A 567 -27.49 -34.13 20.98
N ASP A 568 -26.60 -35.09 21.18
CA ASP A 568 -26.43 -35.79 22.46
C ASP A 568 -25.11 -35.32 23.10
N LEU A 569 -25.21 -34.62 24.23
CA LEU A 569 -24.04 -34.18 24.99
C LEU A 569 -23.59 -35.34 25.90
N SER A 570 -22.42 -35.92 25.61
CA SER A 570 -21.81 -36.96 26.42
C SER A 570 -20.77 -36.35 27.35
N ILE A 571 -20.96 -36.51 28.66
CA ILE A 571 -20.08 -35.98 29.69
C ILE A 571 -19.48 -37.17 30.44
N ARG A 572 -18.15 -37.34 30.38
CA ARG A 572 -17.44 -38.28 31.24
C ARG A 572 -16.91 -37.52 32.45
N VAL A 573 -17.31 -37.96 33.64
CA VAL A 573 -16.93 -37.35 34.90
C VAL A 573 -16.12 -38.36 35.70
N ARG A 574 -14.90 -37.99 36.07
CA ARG A 574 -14.00 -38.82 36.88
C ARG A 574 -13.83 -38.17 38.24
N ILE A 575 -14.25 -38.87 39.28
CA ILE A 575 -14.26 -38.35 40.65
C ILE A 575 -13.54 -39.29 41.61
N GLU A 576 -12.86 -38.70 42.58
CA GLU A 576 -12.31 -39.38 43.73
C GLU A 576 -13.32 -39.28 44.88
N SER A 577 -13.93 -40.41 45.25
CA SER A 577 -14.96 -40.44 46.30
C SER A 577 -14.80 -41.59 47.27
N SER A 578 -15.16 -41.33 48.52
CA SER A 578 -15.25 -42.34 49.57
C SER A 578 -16.67 -42.84 49.83
N THR A 579 -17.68 -42.18 49.26
CA THR A 579 -19.11 -42.37 49.61
C THR A 579 -20.01 -42.68 48.41
N LEU A 580 -19.68 -42.18 47.22
CA LEU A 580 -20.51 -42.29 46.02
C LEU A 580 -20.44 -43.68 45.36
N ARG A 581 -21.53 -44.10 44.73
CA ARG A 581 -21.69 -45.37 44.03
C ARG A 581 -22.19 -45.17 42.60
N VAL A 582 -21.46 -45.78 41.65
CA VAL A 582 -21.69 -45.66 40.20
C VAL A 582 -23.15 -45.91 39.77
N SER A 583 -23.87 -46.84 40.40
CA SER A 583 -25.22 -47.25 39.95
C SER A 583 -26.33 -46.25 40.25
N ASP A 584 -26.21 -45.50 41.36
CA ASP A 584 -27.31 -44.68 41.87
C ASP A 584 -27.07 -43.19 41.57
N ASP A 585 -25.80 -42.77 41.57
CA ASP A 585 -25.41 -41.38 41.49
C ASP A 585 -25.25 -40.85 40.06
N ALA A 586 -24.98 -41.74 39.08
CA ALA A 586 -24.84 -41.35 37.68
C ALA A 586 -26.14 -40.76 37.08
N ALA A 587 -27.29 -41.33 37.43
CA ALA A 587 -28.59 -40.85 36.98
C ALA A 587 -28.99 -39.52 37.65
N ALA A 588 -28.64 -39.35 38.93
CA ALA A 588 -28.88 -38.10 39.66
C ALA A 588 -28.03 -36.96 39.10
N LEU A 589 -26.75 -37.23 38.82
CA LEU A 589 -25.84 -36.27 38.19
C LEU A 589 -26.28 -35.91 36.77
N ALA A 590 -26.73 -36.89 35.99
CA ALA A 590 -27.28 -36.64 34.65
C ALA A 590 -28.53 -35.76 34.68
N ALA A 591 -29.45 -35.97 35.63
CA ALA A 591 -30.66 -35.15 35.75
C ALA A 591 -30.32 -33.70 36.14
N LEU A 592 -29.33 -33.51 37.03
CA LEU A 592 -28.88 -32.20 37.48
C LEU A 592 -28.19 -31.43 36.35
N LEU A 593 -27.29 -32.08 35.61
CA LEU A 593 -26.63 -31.49 34.45
C LEU A 593 -27.61 -31.20 33.30
N ALA A 594 -28.64 -32.04 33.11
CA ALA A 594 -29.69 -31.79 32.11
C ALA A 594 -30.53 -30.53 32.43
N ASP A 595 -30.82 -30.29 33.71
CA ASP A 595 -31.59 -29.13 34.18
C ASP A 595 -30.78 -27.83 34.06
N ASP A 596 -29.50 -27.85 34.45
CA ASP A 596 -28.62 -26.69 34.38
C ASP A 596 -28.28 -26.30 32.93
N LEU A 597 -28.05 -27.29 32.06
CA LEU A 597 -27.65 -27.07 30.66
C LEU A 597 -28.83 -26.92 29.69
N ASP A 598 -30.08 -27.09 30.15
CA ASP A 598 -31.33 -27.09 29.36
C ASP A 598 -31.27 -28.00 28.11
N ARG A 599 -30.56 -29.13 28.21
CA ARG A 599 -30.31 -30.07 27.12
C ARG A 599 -30.22 -31.51 27.63
N PRO A 600 -30.62 -32.52 26.83
CA PRO A 600 -30.42 -33.92 27.21
C PRO A 600 -28.92 -34.24 27.27
N VAL A 601 -28.49 -34.86 28.37
CA VAL A 601 -27.09 -35.25 28.60
C VAL A 601 -26.99 -36.74 28.94
N SER A 602 -25.91 -37.37 28.49
CA SER A 602 -25.51 -38.72 28.89
C SER A 602 -24.26 -38.60 29.76
N VAL A 603 -24.30 -39.15 30.98
CA VAL A 603 -23.17 -39.10 31.91
C VAL A 603 -22.51 -40.46 32.06
N ASP A 604 -21.20 -40.52 31.81
CA ASP A 604 -20.32 -41.65 32.09
C ASP A 604 -19.55 -41.34 33.39
N LEU A 605 -20.05 -41.83 34.52
CA LEU A 605 -19.49 -41.56 35.84
C LEU A 605 -18.46 -42.63 36.24
N VAL A 606 -17.19 -42.22 36.37
CA VAL A 606 -16.10 -43.06 36.84
C VAL A 606 -15.73 -42.65 38.27
N VAL A 607 -15.98 -43.54 39.23
CA VAL A 607 -15.66 -43.31 40.64
C VAL A 607 -14.37 -44.05 41.01
N ILE A 608 -13.36 -43.30 41.46
CA ILE A 608 -12.12 -43.81 42.04
C ILE A 608 -12.32 -43.88 43.56
N PRO A 609 -12.35 -45.09 44.16
CA PRO A 609 -12.57 -45.23 45.59
C PRO A 609 -11.34 -44.77 46.38
N VAL A 610 -11.53 -43.77 47.26
CA VAL A 610 -10.46 -43.28 48.14
C VAL A 610 -10.67 -43.80 49.56
N VAL A 611 -9.65 -44.47 50.11
CA VAL A 611 -9.60 -44.89 51.51
C VAL A 611 -8.58 -44.04 52.25
N ARG A 612 -9.04 -43.05 53.02
CA ARG A 612 -8.17 -42.23 53.87
C ARG A 612 -7.90 -42.95 55.19
N GLY A 613 -6.65 -43.32 55.45
CA GLY A 613 -6.21 -43.80 56.76
C GLY A 613 -6.10 -42.65 57.77
N ALA A 614 -6.36 -42.92 59.06
CA ALA A 614 -6.13 -41.94 60.11
C ALA A 614 -4.66 -41.50 60.11
N ALA A 615 -4.41 -40.19 60.20
CA ALA A 615 -3.05 -39.66 60.28
C ALA A 615 -2.31 -40.33 61.44
N ALA A 616 -1.12 -40.89 61.17
CA ALA A 616 -0.28 -41.45 62.20
C ALA A 616 0.01 -40.37 63.25
N THR A 617 -0.23 -40.68 64.53
CA THR A 617 0.08 -39.76 65.63
C THR A 617 1.54 -39.34 65.52
N PRO A 618 1.88 -38.03 65.59
CA PRO A 618 3.26 -37.59 65.44
C PRO A 618 4.14 -38.32 66.45
N THR A 619 5.20 -38.97 65.96
CA THR A 619 6.20 -39.62 66.81
C THR A 619 6.75 -38.57 67.78
N PRO A 620 6.81 -38.83 69.09
CA PRO A 620 7.32 -37.86 70.06
C PRO A 620 8.73 -37.43 69.67
N GLU A 621 8.99 -36.13 69.87
CA GLU A 621 10.25 -35.46 69.52
C GLU A 621 11.43 -36.25 70.12
N PRO A 622 12.47 -36.57 69.32
CA PRO A 622 13.61 -37.32 69.84
C PRO A 622 14.25 -36.50 70.95
N ALA A 623 14.30 -37.07 72.16
CA ALA A 623 14.87 -36.43 73.33
C ALA A 623 16.26 -35.89 72.99
N GLN A 624 16.42 -34.57 73.05
CA GLN A 624 17.74 -33.94 72.96
C GLN A 624 18.54 -34.41 74.18
N GLY A 625 19.55 -35.25 73.92
CA GLY A 625 20.43 -35.80 74.96
C GLY A 625 21.23 -34.70 75.66
N PRO A 626 21.63 -34.94 76.92
CA PRO A 626 22.29 -33.96 77.80
C PRO A 626 23.68 -33.52 77.35
#